data_AF-A0A0C9LW99-F1
#
_entry.id   AF-A0A0C9LW99-F1
#
_cell.length_a   1.000
_cell.length_b   1.000
_cell.length_c   1.000
_cell.angle_alpha   90.00
_cell.angle_beta   90.00
_cell.angle_gamma   90.00
#
_symmetry.space_group_name_H-M   'P 1'
#
loop_
_entity.id
_entity.type
_entity.pdbx_description
1 polymer ?
#
loop_
_entity_poly.entity_id
_entity_poly.type
_entity_poly.pdbx_seq_one_letter_code
_entity_poly.pdbx_strand_id
1 'polypeptide(L)'
;MTDNTSDKSELASQPQLQEQQQANVQQEGISSLYNELGTLIKSNSTNDVSSLSSISSSSSNTTSQSMSCACKHWLVSMETKHCSLCDAIVPLLEQLQTEKQKLKERIQSLNSHLDDQRSLLNSYKKDYDTLSAQYAQRRQQSSNTKANIESLQQDIHFLKTKHKDEIAHTLEIEQSKIGVEIELHDLSQKLFEEANALVLAERKDKLILQQEHDQVKLQLENTQAELAAVQAELETLREVMANQPQETTTAKTTHENYTLRAQLDMATLLGVPQPVEVSPNIQKDGLLLQEFDAFIRSLEITSMAKVNSLPFMKYIIKSDIEPCLKFGKATTKRLLEAILSKTCLIEECPQEFIDMKKEQPPIKSKPKSRLWGFSSSPMQQNESATPPILSCSTCGKELEEGEDQMWRFRTSYFDEWALIDGYCRDRINSVVAFYTWLRRLKMQLTSKTDLDEAYEEFTRLQLQMLLSRMGALPCLLNTFGLELQ
;
A
#
# COMPACT_ATOMS: atom_id res chain seq x y z
N MET A 1 -0.32 36.01 -44.65
CA MET A 1 1.13 35.73 -44.73
C MET A 1 1.39 34.49 -43.89
N THR A 2 1.73 33.41 -44.60
CA THR A 2 2.31 32.12 -44.15
C THR A 2 1.50 31.35 -43.10
N ASP A 3 0.57 30.47 -43.50
CA ASP A 3 0.79 29.09 -43.97
C ASP A 3 1.63 28.24 -43.01
N ASN A 4 0.95 27.33 -42.28
CA ASN A 4 1.26 25.90 -42.31
C ASN A 4 0.23 25.11 -41.51
N THR A 5 -0.82 24.71 -42.22
CA THR A 5 -1.56 23.47 -42.00
C THR A 5 -0.63 22.28 -42.23
N SER A 6 -0.57 21.33 -41.30
CA SER A 6 -0.03 20.01 -41.58
C SER A 6 -0.90 18.95 -40.92
N ASP A 7 -1.56 18.23 -41.83
CA ASP A 7 -2.24 16.95 -41.73
C ASP A 7 -1.75 16.02 -40.64
N LYS A 8 -2.72 15.44 -39.91
CA LYS A 8 -2.68 14.04 -39.45
C LYS A 8 -4.09 13.45 -39.47
N SER A 9 -4.57 13.20 -40.68
CA SER A 9 -5.47 12.09 -40.96
C SER A 9 -4.64 10.96 -41.59
N GLU A 10 -5.15 9.72 -41.56
CA GLU A 10 -4.52 8.46 -41.98
C GLU A 10 -3.61 7.76 -40.95
N LEU A 11 -4.20 6.80 -40.22
CA LEU A 11 -3.70 5.41 -40.24
C LEU A 11 -4.78 4.45 -39.71
N ALA A 12 -5.77 4.16 -40.55
CA ALA A 12 -6.54 2.94 -40.49
C ALA A 12 -6.21 2.16 -41.77
N SER A 13 -5.38 1.11 -41.68
CA SER A 13 -5.38 -0.06 -42.57
C SER A 13 -4.18 -0.99 -42.31
N GLN A 14 -4.50 -2.29 -42.30
CA GLN A 14 -3.65 -3.47 -42.55
C GLN A 14 -2.78 -4.04 -41.41
N PRO A 15 -3.23 -5.21 -40.89
CA PRO A 15 -2.39 -6.38 -40.76
C PRO A 15 -3.04 -7.55 -41.50
N GLN A 16 -2.94 -7.59 -42.83
CA GLN A 16 -3.37 -8.75 -43.63
C GLN A 16 -2.34 -9.24 -44.64
N LEU A 17 -1.19 -8.58 -44.77
CA LEU A 17 -0.13 -8.96 -45.72
C LEU A 17 1.05 -9.71 -45.07
N GLN A 18 1.11 -9.81 -43.74
CA GLN A 18 2.23 -10.46 -43.05
C GLN A 18 1.97 -11.92 -42.67
N GLU A 19 0.70 -12.35 -42.62
CA GLU A 19 0.33 -13.76 -42.40
C GLU A 19 0.43 -14.63 -43.65
N GLN A 20 0.29 -14.06 -44.87
CA GLN A 20 0.44 -14.84 -46.11
C GLN A 20 1.91 -15.15 -46.46
N GLN A 21 2.87 -14.32 -46.05
CA GLN A 21 4.29 -14.58 -46.29
C GLN A 21 4.89 -15.63 -45.34
N GLN A 22 4.37 -15.76 -44.11
CA GLN A 22 4.81 -16.82 -43.19
C GLN A 22 4.21 -18.19 -43.53
N ALA A 23 3.00 -18.24 -44.08
CA ALA A 23 2.40 -19.50 -44.53
C ALA A 23 3.11 -20.10 -45.76
N ASN A 24 3.56 -19.25 -46.70
CA ASN A 24 4.21 -19.71 -47.93
C ASN A 24 5.63 -20.28 -47.67
N VAL A 25 6.38 -19.69 -46.74
CA VAL A 25 7.71 -20.18 -46.33
C VAL A 25 7.64 -21.51 -45.58
N GLN A 26 6.56 -21.77 -44.82
CA GLN A 26 6.34 -23.07 -44.18
C GLN A 26 5.92 -24.16 -45.20
N GLN A 27 5.17 -23.82 -46.24
CA GLN A 27 4.73 -24.77 -47.26
C GLN A 27 5.87 -25.21 -48.21
N GLU A 28 6.79 -24.31 -48.56
CA GLU A 28 8.00 -24.65 -49.34
C GLU A 28 8.95 -25.54 -48.55
N GLY A 29 9.13 -25.30 -47.25
CA GLY A 29 9.95 -26.14 -46.37
C GLY A 29 9.42 -27.57 -46.22
N ILE A 30 8.10 -27.75 -46.13
CA ILE A 30 7.47 -29.08 -46.05
C ILE A 30 7.58 -29.83 -47.38
N SER A 31 7.44 -29.12 -48.51
CA SER A 31 7.55 -29.72 -49.85
C SER A 31 8.98 -30.15 -50.16
N SER A 32 9.98 -29.38 -49.71
CA SER A 32 11.40 -29.75 -49.80
C SER A 32 11.72 -31.00 -49.00
N LEU A 33 11.17 -31.13 -47.78
CA LEU A 33 11.38 -32.30 -46.91
C LEU A 33 10.72 -33.57 -47.48
N TYR A 34 9.55 -33.47 -48.10
CA TYR A 34 8.91 -34.60 -48.78
C TYR A 34 9.69 -35.07 -50.01
N ASN A 35 10.31 -34.14 -50.75
CA ASN A 35 11.17 -34.48 -51.88
C ASN A 35 12.49 -35.13 -51.43
N GLU A 36 13.09 -34.68 -50.33
CA GLU A 36 14.29 -35.32 -49.74
C GLU A 36 13.98 -36.71 -49.15
N LEU A 37 12.81 -36.90 -48.53
CA LEU A 37 12.35 -38.22 -48.09
C LEU A 37 12.06 -39.14 -49.30
N GLY A 38 11.51 -38.59 -50.39
CA GLY A 38 11.26 -39.32 -51.63
C GLY A 38 12.54 -39.78 -52.34
N THR A 39 13.62 -39.00 -52.28
CA THR A 39 14.93 -39.38 -52.85
C THR A 39 15.67 -40.38 -51.98
N LEU A 40 15.55 -40.32 -50.65
CA LEU A 40 16.08 -41.32 -49.70
C LEU A 40 15.38 -42.69 -49.80
N ILE A 41 14.08 -42.71 -50.09
CA ILE A 41 13.32 -43.96 -50.28
C ILE A 41 13.62 -44.58 -51.67
N LYS A 42 13.90 -43.76 -52.69
CA LYS A 42 14.33 -44.24 -54.02
C LYS A 42 15.76 -44.75 -54.04
N SER A 43 16.69 -44.11 -53.31
CA SER A 43 18.10 -44.56 -53.25
C SER A 43 18.29 -45.85 -52.44
N ASN A 44 17.39 -46.17 -51.51
CA ASN A 44 17.38 -47.45 -50.79
C ASN A 44 16.57 -48.57 -51.48
N SER A 45 15.89 -48.30 -52.61
CA SER A 45 15.14 -49.32 -53.37
C SER A 45 15.88 -49.88 -54.59
N THR A 46 17.13 -49.49 -54.82
CA THR A 46 17.97 -50.05 -55.90
C THR A 46 19.23 -50.68 -55.31
N ASN A 47 19.06 -51.77 -54.57
CA ASN A 47 20.13 -52.75 -54.33
C ASN A 47 19.49 -54.14 -54.32
N ASP A 48 19.35 -54.67 -55.53
CA ASP A 48 19.42 -56.07 -55.92
C ASP A 48 18.88 -57.11 -54.93
N VAL A 49 17.55 -57.20 -54.90
CA VAL A 49 16.85 -58.47 -54.70
C VAL A 49 16.86 -59.24 -56.03
N SER A 50 18.06 -59.61 -56.48
CA SER A 50 18.29 -60.22 -57.80
C SER A 50 19.31 -61.36 -57.71
N SER A 51 19.20 -62.25 -56.71
CA SER A 51 20.02 -63.48 -56.62
C SER A 51 19.39 -64.54 -55.70
N LEU A 52 18.11 -64.87 -55.90
CA LEU A 52 17.49 -66.04 -55.28
C LEU A 52 16.57 -66.74 -56.28
N SER A 53 17.16 -67.21 -57.39
CA SER A 53 16.49 -68.13 -58.31
C SER A 53 17.53 -68.89 -59.13
N SER A 54 18.36 -69.68 -58.46
CA SER A 54 19.21 -70.71 -59.08
C SER A 54 19.51 -71.82 -58.07
N ILE A 55 18.50 -72.56 -57.62
CA ILE A 55 18.72 -73.96 -57.26
C ILE A 55 18.55 -74.74 -58.56
N SER A 56 19.54 -74.59 -59.43
CA SER A 56 19.75 -75.52 -60.53
C SER A 56 20.43 -76.72 -59.91
N SER A 57 19.70 -77.81 -59.83
CA SER A 57 20.24 -79.16 -59.70
C SER A 57 21.31 -79.38 -60.77
N SER A 58 22.57 -79.16 -60.41
CA SER A 58 23.73 -79.66 -61.14
C SER A 58 23.84 -81.14 -60.86
N SER A 59 23.08 -81.90 -61.64
CA SER A 59 23.34 -83.31 -61.92
C SER A 59 24.82 -83.48 -62.26
N SER A 60 25.53 -84.15 -61.36
CA SER A 60 26.55 -85.15 -61.62
C SER A 60 26.98 -85.29 -63.08
N ASN A 61 28.16 -84.76 -63.40
CA ASN A 61 29.09 -85.39 -64.33
C ASN A 61 30.51 -85.20 -63.77
N THR A 62 30.80 -85.94 -62.70
CA THR A 62 32.17 -86.24 -62.30
C THR A 62 32.52 -87.62 -62.84
N THR A 63 33.31 -87.59 -63.91
CA THR A 63 34.13 -88.67 -64.39
C THR A 63 34.77 -89.40 -63.22
N SER A 64 34.61 -90.72 -63.20
CA SER A 64 35.19 -91.73 -62.33
C SER A 64 36.60 -91.37 -61.83
N GLN A 65 36.69 -90.73 -60.67
CA GLN A 65 37.91 -90.70 -59.86
C GLN A 65 37.60 -91.38 -58.53
N SER A 66 38.33 -92.47 -58.28
CA SER A 66 38.24 -93.43 -57.19
C SER A 66 37.71 -92.88 -55.85
N MET A 67 36.41 -93.08 -55.65
CA MET A 67 35.72 -92.86 -54.39
C MET A 67 35.82 -94.14 -53.54
N SER A 68 36.83 -94.22 -52.66
CA SER A 68 36.81 -94.96 -51.39
C SER A 68 38.21 -95.33 -50.91
N CYS A 69 38.43 -95.20 -49.61
CA CYS A 69 39.37 -96.09 -48.93
C CYS A 69 38.94 -97.54 -49.23
N ALA A 70 39.83 -98.37 -49.77
CA ALA A 70 39.51 -99.77 -50.12
C ALA A 70 38.93 -100.58 -48.95
N CYS A 71 39.24 -100.17 -47.72
CA CYS A 71 38.79 -100.80 -46.48
C CYS A 71 37.31 -100.50 -46.13
N LYS A 72 36.67 -99.49 -46.75
CA LYS A 72 35.26 -99.05 -46.54
C LYS A 72 34.82 -98.90 -45.08
N HIS A 73 35.76 -98.78 -44.15
CA HIS A 73 35.50 -98.66 -42.72
C HIS A 73 35.72 -97.19 -42.35
N TRP A 74 34.62 -96.48 -42.08
CA TRP A 74 34.63 -95.07 -41.73
C TRP A 74 34.59 -94.91 -40.21
N LEU A 75 35.46 -94.07 -39.66
CA LEU A 75 35.42 -93.70 -38.24
C LEU A 75 34.07 -93.02 -37.92
N VAL A 76 33.43 -93.42 -36.81
CA VAL A 76 32.10 -92.93 -36.38
C VAL A 76 32.16 -91.50 -35.80
N SER A 77 33.32 -90.86 -35.80
CA SER A 77 33.46 -89.49 -35.29
C SER A 77 33.14 -88.45 -36.37
N MET A 78 32.32 -87.47 -36.01
CA MET A 78 31.83 -86.39 -36.89
C MET A 78 32.91 -85.41 -37.39
N GLU A 79 34.17 -85.66 -37.03
CA GLU A 79 35.33 -84.79 -37.25
C GLU A 79 36.51 -85.52 -37.93
N THR A 80 36.42 -86.83 -38.15
CA THR A 80 37.52 -87.60 -38.75
C THR A 80 37.45 -87.62 -40.28
N LYS A 81 38.55 -87.24 -40.94
CA LYS A 81 38.72 -87.32 -42.40
C LYS A 81 39.26 -88.67 -42.87
N HIS A 82 39.65 -89.55 -41.95
CA HIS A 82 40.48 -90.73 -42.20
C HIS A 82 39.68 -92.03 -42.09
N CYS A 83 40.18 -93.06 -42.76
CA CYS A 83 39.65 -94.43 -42.72
C CYS A 83 40.09 -95.12 -41.42
N SER A 84 39.19 -95.76 -40.66
CA SER A 84 39.49 -96.37 -39.35
C SER A 84 40.51 -97.51 -39.36
N LEU A 85 40.83 -98.07 -40.53
CA LEU A 85 41.69 -99.26 -40.66
C LEU A 85 43.05 -98.97 -41.29
N CYS A 86 43.13 -98.09 -42.28
CA CYS A 86 44.38 -97.76 -42.96
C CYS A 86 44.82 -96.31 -42.78
N ASP A 87 44.05 -95.52 -42.02
CA ASP A 87 44.29 -94.12 -41.72
C ASP A 87 44.44 -93.20 -42.95
N ALA A 88 44.07 -93.67 -44.14
CA ALA A 88 44.07 -92.87 -45.35
C ALA A 88 42.92 -91.84 -45.32
N ILE A 89 43.20 -90.61 -45.77
CA ILE A 89 42.20 -89.56 -45.93
C ILE A 89 41.17 -90.01 -46.97
N VAL A 90 39.89 -89.88 -46.63
CA VAL A 90 38.76 -90.11 -47.54
C VAL A 90 38.38 -88.76 -48.16
N PRO A 91 38.63 -88.54 -49.47
CA PRO A 91 38.46 -87.22 -50.10
C PRO A 91 37.04 -86.64 -49.96
N LEU A 92 36.01 -87.49 -49.99
CA LEU A 92 34.62 -87.06 -49.81
C LEU A 92 34.32 -86.55 -48.39
N LEU A 93 34.88 -87.19 -47.36
CA LEU A 93 34.72 -86.74 -45.97
C LEU A 93 35.50 -85.44 -45.74
N GLU A 94 36.67 -85.29 -46.35
CA GLU A 94 37.41 -84.04 -46.32
C GLU A 94 36.63 -82.90 -46.99
N GLN A 95 36.05 -83.12 -48.17
CA GLN A 95 35.20 -82.14 -48.87
C GLN A 95 34.01 -81.69 -47.99
N LEU A 96 33.24 -82.64 -47.45
CA LEU A 96 32.10 -82.32 -46.57
C LEU A 96 32.52 -81.58 -45.29
N GLN A 97 33.68 -81.91 -44.72
CA GLN A 97 34.20 -81.16 -43.58
C GLN A 97 34.63 -79.74 -43.94
N THR A 98 35.24 -79.53 -45.11
CA THR A 98 35.56 -78.18 -45.58
C THR A 98 34.31 -77.35 -45.85
N GLU A 99 33.24 -77.95 -46.41
CA GLU A 99 31.95 -77.28 -46.59
C GLU A 99 31.28 -76.94 -45.26
N LYS A 100 31.28 -77.89 -44.30
CA LYS A 100 30.80 -77.64 -42.93
C LYS A 100 31.54 -76.48 -42.27
N GLN A 101 32.86 -76.41 -42.42
CA GLN A 101 33.67 -75.31 -41.88
C GLN A 101 33.34 -73.97 -42.56
N LYS A 102 33.23 -73.94 -43.90
CA LYS A 102 32.82 -72.74 -44.65
C LYS A 102 31.42 -72.26 -44.24
N LEU A 103 30.47 -73.17 -44.06
CA LEU A 103 29.12 -72.85 -43.59
C LEU A 103 29.15 -72.30 -42.16
N LYS A 104 29.99 -72.86 -41.27
CA LYS A 104 30.15 -72.38 -39.90
C LYS A 104 30.71 -70.95 -39.87
N GLU A 105 31.73 -70.66 -40.67
CA GLU A 105 32.29 -69.32 -40.84
C GLU A 105 31.27 -68.34 -41.42
N ARG A 106 30.46 -68.79 -42.40
CA ARG A 106 29.38 -67.97 -42.97
C ARG A 106 28.30 -67.66 -41.94
N ILE A 107 27.87 -68.64 -41.14
CA ILE A 107 26.91 -68.44 -40.04
C ILE A 107 27.48 -67.45 -39.02
N GLN A 108 28.75 -67.58 -38.65
CA GLN A 108 29.40 -66.67 -37.71
C GLN A 108 29.47 -65.23 -38.26
N SER A 109 29.82 -65.07 -39.54
CA SER A 109 29.82 -63.77 -40.22
C SER A 109 28.42 -63.14 -40.28
N LEU A 110 27.39 -63.94 -40.60
CA LEU A 110 26.00 -63.47 -40.64
C LEU A 110 25.49 -63.08 -39.25
N ASN A 111 25.84 -63.84 -38.22
CA ASN A 111 25.48 -63.50 -36.83
C ASN A 111 26.13 -62.19 -36.38
N SER A 112 27.42 -61.99 -36.69
CA SER A 112 28.10 -60.72 -36.42
C SER A 112 27.39 -59.55 -37.11
N HIS A 113 27.02 -59.72 -38.39
CA HIS A 113 26.31 -58.67 -39.13
C HIS A 113 24.91 -58.39 -38.57
N LEU A 114 24.19 -59.42 -38.12
CA LEU A 114 22.90 -59.25 -37.44
C LEU A 114 23.03 -58.49 -36.12
N ASP A 115 24.09 -58.76 -35.35
CA ASP A 115 24.35 -58.05 -34.09
C ASP A 115 24.73 -56.59 -34.33
N ASP A 116 25.53 -56.30 -35.36
CA ASP A 116 25.85 -54.93 -35.79
C ASP A 116 24.57 -54.17 -36.19
N GLN A 117 23.72 -54.79 -37.02
CA GLN A 117 22.44 -54.19 -37.43
C GLN A 117 21.49 -53.95 -36.24
N ARG A 118 21.43 -54.88 -35.29
CA ARG A 118 20.65 -54.70 -34.05
C ARG A 118 21.19 -53.54 -33.22
N SER A 119 22.50 -53.41 -33.10
CA SER A 119 23.13 -52.31 -32.36
C SER A 119 22.82 -50.95 -33.00
N LEU A 120 22.84 -50.87 -34.32
CA LEU A 120 22.50 -49.67 -35.08
C LEU A 120 21.02 -49.31 -34.97
N LEU A 121 20.13 -50.30 -35.01
CA LEU A 121 18.69 -50.07 -34.80
C LEU A 121 18.41 -49.56 -33.37
N ASN A 122 19.13 -50.09 -32.38
CA ASN A 122 19.04 -49.59 -31.01
C ASN A 122 19.55 -48.16 -30.86
N SER A 123 20.61 -47.76 -31.57
CA SER A 123 21.07 -46.36 -31.55
C SER A 123 20.05 -45.42 -32.19
N TYR A 124 19.51 -45.78 -33.37
CA TYR A 124 18.45 -44.97 -34.01
C TYR A 124 17.20 -44.87 -33.14
N LYS A 125 16.81 -45.94 -32.44
CA LYS A 125 15.69 -45.91 -31.51
C LYS A 125 15.95 -44.93 -30.36
N LYS A 126 17.14 -44.96 -29.77
CA LYS A 126 17.53 -44.03 -28.70
C LYS A 126 17.53 -42.57 -29.18
N ASP A 127 17.99 -42.31 -30.40
CA ASP A 127 17.98 -40.97 -30.98
C ASP A 127 16.55 -40.50 -31.25
N TYR A 128 15.68 -41.39 -31.76
CA TYR A 128 14.26 -41.12 -31.94
C TYR A 128 13.57 -40.79 -30.61
N ASP A 129 13.79 -41.60 -29.57
CA ASP A 129 13.21 -41.38 -28.25
C ASP A 129 13.68 -40.04 -27.65
N THR A 130 14.97 -39.71 -27.83
CA THR A 130 15.55 -38.44 -27.40
C THR A 130 14.94 -37.26 -28.14
N LEU A 131 14.83 -37.34 -29.48
CA LEU A 131 14.27 -36.28 -30.31
C LEU A 131 12.77 -36.08 -30.04
N SER A 132 12.04 -37.18 -29.84
CA SER A 132 10.61 -37.17 -29.46
C SER A 132 10.39 -36.48 -28.11
N ALA A 133 11.24 -36.78 -27.12
CA ALA A 133 11.20 -36.12 -25.82
C ALA A 133 11.48 -34.61 -25.93
N GLN A 134 12.48 -34.20 -26.72
CA GLN A 134 12.78 -32.79 -26.97
C GLN A 134 11.63 -32.06 -27.67
N TYR A 135 10.98 -32.71 -28.65
CA TYR A 135 9.83 -32.16 -29.34
C TYR A 135 8.65 -31.95 -28.38
N ALA A 136 8.35 -32.93 -27.53
CA ALA A 136 7.30 -32.82 -26.52
C ALA A 136 7.59 -31.68 -25.54
N GLN A 137 8.83 -31.56 -25.06
CA GLN A 137 9.25 -30.47 -24.17
C GLN A 137 9.08 -29.09 -24.84
N ARG A 138 9.56 -28.93 -26.08
CA ARG A 138 9.45 -27.65 -26.81
C ARG A 138 7.98 -27.29 -27.07
N ARG A 139 7.14 -28.26 -27.41
CA ARG A 139 5.70 -28.05 -27.59
C ARG A 139 5.04 -27.58 -26.29
N GLN A 140 5.37 -28.18 -25.16
CA GLN A 140 4.86 -27.75 -23.86
C GLN A 140 5.34 -26.34 -23.51
N GLN A 141 6.62 -26.04 -23.73
CA GLN A 141 7.16 -24.68 -23.52
C GLN A 141 6.42 -23.65 -24.38
N SER A 142 6.20 -23.95 -25.66
CA SER A 142 5.45 -23.06 -26.57
C SER A 142 4.00 -22.85 -26.11
N SER A 143 3.35 -23.89 -25.56
CA SER A 143 2.01 -23.78 -25.01
C SER A 143 1.97 -22.90 -23.77
N ASN A 144 2.93 -23.06 -22.86
CA ASN A 144 3.04 -22.26 -21.64
C ASN A 144 3.33 -20.80 -21.96
N THR A 145 4.25 -20.53 -22.90
CA THR A 145 4.54 -19.15 -23.32
C THR A 145 3.34 -18.52 -23.99
N LYS A 146 2.56 -19.27 -24.79
CA LYS A 146 1.33 -18.77 -25.41
C LYS A 146 0.29 -18.38 -24.35
N ALA A 147 0.05 -19.24 -23.36
CA ALA A 147 -0.85 -18.94 -22.26
C ALA A 147 -0.40 -17.71 -21.45
N ASN A 148 0.90 -17.56 -21.20
CA ASN A 148 1.43 -16.38 -20.51
C ASN A 148 1.23 -15.10 -21.33
N ILE A 149 1.44 -15.15 -22.65
CA ILE A 149 1.20 -14.01 -23.53
C ILE A 149 -0.29 -13.62 -23.51
N GLU A 150 -1.20 -14.60 -23.58
CA GLU A 150 -2.64 -14.35 -23.50
C GLU A 150 -3.04 -13.72 -22.16
N SER A 151 -2.50 -14.20 -21.04
CA SER A 151 -2.70 -13.60 -19.71
C SER A 151 -2.20 -12.15 -19.67
N LEU A 152 -0.98 -11.89 -20.15
CA LEU A 152 -0.42 -10.53 -20.16
C LEU A 152 -1.21 -9.59 -21.08
N GLN A 153 -1.75 -10.09 -22.19
CA GLN A 153 -2.62 -9.30 -23.06
C GLN A 153 -3.93 -8.91 -22.36
N GLN A 154 -4.51 -9.81 -21.57
CA GLN A 154 -5.70 -9.51 -20.74
C GLN A 154 -5.36 -8.47 -19.67
N ASP A 155 -4.23 -8.60 -18.99
CA ASP A 155 -3.77 -7.63 -17.98
C ASP A 155 -3.56 -6.24 -18.58
N ILE A 156 -2.91 -6.16 -19.76
CA ILE A 156 -2.72 -4.91 -20.49
C ILE A 156 -4.08 -4.31 -20.88
N HIS A 157 -5.04 -5.12 -21.33
CA HIS A 157 -6.37 -4.63 -21.67
C HIS A 157 -7.11 -4.09 -20.44
N PHE A 158 -7.04 -4.79 -19.32
CA PHE A 158 -7.62 -4.37 -18.05
C PHE A 158 -7.01 -3.04 -17.57
N LEU A 159 -5.67 -2.94 -17.58
CA LEU A 159 -4.96 -1.72 -17.21
C LEU A 159 -5.29 -0.54 -18.13
N LYS A 160 -5.41 -0.77 -19.44
CA LYS A 160 -5.84 0.26 -20.40
C LYS A 160 -7.25 0.76 -20.10
N THR A 161 -8.16 -0.12 -19.70
CA THR A 161 -9.53 0.25 -19.33
C THR A 161 -9.52 1.10 -18.06
N LYS A 162 -8.87 0.61 -16.99
CA LYS A 162 -8.72 1.36 -15.75
C LYS A 162 -8.06 2.73 -15.93
N HIS A 163 -7.05 2.83 -16.80
CA HIS A 163 -6.41 4.12 -17.10
C HIS A 163 -7.35 5.09 -17.82
N LYS A 164 -8.24 4.61 -18.69
CA LYS A 164 -9.28 5.46 -19.30
C LYS A 164 -10.28 5.95 -18.25
N ASP A 165 -10.69 5.07 -17.34
CA ASP A 165 -11.61 5.42 -16.26
C ASP A 165 -10.98 6.47 -15.32
N GLU A 166 -9.69 6.31 -14.98
CA GLU A 166 -8.95 7.27 -14.16
C GLU A 166 -8.81 8.64 -14.85
N ILE A 167 -8.57 8.67 -16.18
CA ILE A 167 -8.56 9.92 -16.95
C ILE A 167 -9.94 10.59 -16.88
N ALA A 168 -11.03 9.83 -17.07
CA ALA A 168 -12.38 10.37 -17.01
C ALA A 168 -12.70 10.97 -15.63
N HIS A 169 -12.34 10.26 -14.56
CA HIS A 169 -12.51 10.72 -13.19
C HIS A 169 -11.67 11.97 -12.88
N THR A 170 -10.43 12.02 -13.37
CA THR A 170 -9.57 13.20 -13.20
C THR A 170 -10.16 14.42 -13.90
N LEU A 171 -10.69 14.25 -15.11
CA LEU A 171 -11.37 15.32 -15.85
C LEU A 171 -12.62 15.83 -15.11
N GLU A 172 -13.40 14.92 -14.51
CA GLU A 172 -14.58 15.29 -13.71
C GLU A 172 -14.18 16.10 -12.47
N ILE A 173 -13.13 15.69 -11.76
CA ILE A 173 -12.58 16.44 -10.62
C ILE A 173 -12.07 17.82 -11.07
N GLU A 174 -11.34 17.90 -12.17
CA GLU A 174 -10.85 19.19 -12.71
C GLU A 174 -12.00 20.12 -13.06
N GLN A 175 -13.06 19.61 -13.67
CA GLN A 175 -14.26 20.39 -13.98
C GLN A 175 -14.96 20.88 -12.70
N SER A 176 -15.15 20.01 -11.71
CA SER A 176 -15.73 20.40 -10.42
C SER A 176 -14.87 21.43 -9.69
N LYS A 177 -13.55 21.29 -9.75
CA LYS A 177 -12.59 22.23 -9.15
C LYS A 177 -12.71 23.61 -9.77
N ILE A 178 -12.76 23.70 -11.10
CA ILE A 178 -12.96 24.98 -11.80
C ILE A 178 -14.30 25.61 -11.40
N GLY A 179 -15.36 24.80 -11.27
CA GLY A 179 -16.66 25.28 -10.78
C GLY A 179 -16.57 25.92 -9.40
N VAL A 180 -15.93 25.24 -8.44
CA VAL A 180 -15.72 25.77 -7.07
C VAL A 180 -14.84 27.01 -7.06
N GLU A 181 -13.79 27.07 -7.88
CA GLU A 181 -12.91 28.25 -7.99
C GLU A 181 -13.69 29.49 -8.49
N ILE A 182 -14.60 29.29 -9.44
CA ILE A 182 -15.48 30.37 -9.94
C ILE A 182 -16.44 30.83 -8.84
N GLU A 183 -17.09 29.90 -8.14
CA GLU A 183 -18.02 30.23 -7.04
C GLU A 183 -17.31 30.96 -5.90
N LEU A 184 -16.09 30.52 -5.55
CA LEU A 184 -15.27 31.16 -4.51
C LEU A 184 -14.88 32.57 -4.94
N HIS A 185 -14.47 32.78 -6.21
CA HIS A 185 -14.19 34.11 -6.72
C HIS A 185 -15.43 35.02 -6.63
N ASP A 186 -16.60 34.56 -7.08
CA ASP A 186 -17.84 35.35 -7.04
C ASP A 186 -18.23 35.72 -5.60
N LEU A 187 -18.16 34.76 -4.67
CA LEU A 187 -18.44 35.02 -3.26
C LEU A 187 -17.43 36.00 -2.65
N SER A 188 -16.15 35.82 -2.93
CA SER A 188 -15.08 36.71 -2.47
C SER A 188 -15.31 38.14 -2.98
N GLN A 189 -15.65 38.29 -4.27
CA GLN A 189 -15.96 39.59 -4.85
C GLN A 189 -17.15 40.26 -4.15
N LYS A 190 -18.26 39.54 -3.95
CA LYS A 190 -19.45 40.05 -3.24
C LYS A 190 -19.12 40.46 -1.81
N LEU A 191 -18.33 39.65 -1.10
CA LEU A 191 -17.93 39.93 0.27
C LEU A 191 -17.06 41.20 0.35
N PHE A 192 -16.16 41.43 -0.60
CA PHE A 192 -15.40 42.67 -0.68
C PHE A 192 -16.27 43.88 -1.02
N GLU A 193 -17.21 43.73 -1.94
CA GLU A 193 -18.15 44.80 -2.28
C GLU A 193 -19.00 45.20 -1.08
N GLU A 194 -19.55 44.22 -0.34
CA GLU A 194 -20.37 44.45 0.85
C GLU A 194 -19.55 45.03 2.02
N ALA A 195 -18.35 44.48 2.29
CA ALA A 195 -17.47 45.01 3.32
C ALA A 195 -17.03 46.46 3.02
N ASN A 196 -16.72 46.78 1.76
CA ASN A 196 -16.40 48.14 1.35
C ASN A 196 -17.59 49.08 1.51
N ALA A 197 -18.80 48.64 1.15
CA ALA A 197 -20.02 49.43 1.35
C ALA A 197 -20.28 49.73 2.83
N LEU A 198 -20.12 48.74 3.71
CA LEU A 198 -20.26 48.89 5.16
C LEU A 198 -19.23 49.88 5.71
N VAL A 199 -17.96 49.75 5.33
CA VAL A 199 -16.90 50.66 5.79
C VAL A 199 -17.15 52.10 5.31
N LEU A 200 -17.66 52.27 4.08
CA LEU A 200 -18.02 53.59 3.56
C LEU A 200 -19.19 54.20 4.32
N ALA A 201 -20.21 53.41 4.67
CA ALA A 201 -21.33 53.84 5.50
C ALA A 201 -20.85 54.28 6.89
N GLU A 202 -20.05 53.44 7.57
CA GLU A 202 -19.51 53.74 8.90
C GLU A 202 -18.65 55.02 8.90
N ARG A 203 -17.83 55.23 7.85
CA ARG A 203 -17.05 56.46 7.69
C ARG A 203 -17.92 57.69 7.51
N LYS A 204 -19.02 57.57 6.76
CA LYS A 204 -19.97 58.65 6.55
C LYS A 204 -20.69 59.00 7.86
N ASP A 205 -21.14 58.00 8.60
CA ASP A 205 -21.84 58.19 9.87
C ASP A 205 -20.90 58.78 10.93
N LYS A 206 -19.64 58.34 10.97
CA LYS A 206 -18.61 58.95 11.81
C LYS A 206 -18.39 60.43 11.49
N LEU A 207 -18.37 60.82 10.21
CA LEU A 207 -18.23 62.22 9.82
C LEU A 207 -19.43 63.05 10.28
N ILE A 208 -20.65 62.52 10.15
CA ILE A 208 -21.88 63.18 10.62
C ILE A 208 -21.83 63.38 12.14
N LEU A 209 -21.56 62.30 12.89
CA LEU A 209 -21.45 62.36 14.36
C LEU A 209 -20.36 63.33 14.82
N GLN A 210 -19.24 63.41 14.09
CA GLN A 210 -18.16 64.35 14.41
C GLN A 210 -18.60 65.80 14.17
N GLN A 211 -19.34 66.09 13.10
CA GLN A 211 -19.91 67.42 12.86
C GLN A 211 -20.92 67.82 13.95
N GLU A 212 -21.81 66.90 14.34
CA GLU A 212 -22.77 67.13 15.43
C GLU A 212 -22.07 67.35 16.78
N HIS A 213 -21.05 66.54 17.07
CA HIS A 213 -20.23 66.71 18.28
C HIS A 213 -19.57 68.09 18.32
N ASP A 214 -18.96 68.54 17.22
CA ASP A 214 -18.31 69.85 17.15
C ASP A 214 -19.34 70.98 17.32
N GLN A 215 -20.55 70.82 16.79
CA GLN A 215 -21.65 71.77 16.97
C GLN A 215 -22.09 71.85 18.44
N VAL A 216 -22.32 70.70 19.09
CA VAL A 216 -22.73 70.66 20.51
C VAL A 216 -21.62 71.19 21.41
N LYS A 217 -20.36 70.90 21.10
CA LYS A 217 -19.20 71.43 21.82
C LYS A 217 -19.16 72.96 21.76
N LEU A 218 -19.39 73.54 20.57
CA LEU A 218 -19.43 74.99 20.41
C LEU A 218 -20.60 75.62 21.18
N GLN A 219 -21.78 74.96 21.19
CA GLN A 219 -22.90 75.40 22.03
C GLN A 219 -22.57 75.34 23.52
N LEU A 220 -21.90 74.27 23.96
CA LEU A 220 -21.47 74.13 25.35
C LEU A 220 -20.48 75.24 25.74
N GLU A 221 -19.48 75.51 24.90
CA GLU A 221 -18.51 76.60 25.13
C GLU A 221 -19.21 77.97 25.24
N ASN A 222 -20.20 78.25 24.38
CA ASN A 222 -21.00 79.47 24.48
C ASN A 222 -21.79 79.54 25.79
N THR A 223 -22.52 78.48 26.16
CA THR A 223 -23.28 78.46 27.41
C THR A 223 -22.40 78.52 28.66
N GLN A 224 -21.20 77.92 28.61
CA GLN A 224 -20.20 78.04 29.68
C GLN A 224 -19.70 79.47 29.80
N ALA A 225 -19.45 80.16 28.68
CA ALA A 225 -19.06 81.57 28.69
C ALA A 225 -20.18 82.46 29.24
N GLU A 226 -21.43 82.22 28.86
CA GLU A 226 -22.60 82.91 29.41
C GLU A 226 -22.75 82.66 30.91
N LEU A 227 -22.63 81.41 31.36
CA LEU A 227 -22.67 81.07 32.79
C LEU A 227 -21.53 81.71 33.56
N ALA A 228 -20.31 81.74 33.00
CA ALA A 228 -19.17 82.40 33.63
C ALA A 228 -19.42 83.91 33.76
N ALA A 229 -20.03 84.55 32.75
CA ALA A 229 -20.44 85.95 32.83
C ALA A 229 -21.48 86.19 33.93
N VAL A 230 -22.53 85.36 33.99
CA VAL A 230 -23.56 85.44 35.04
C VAL A 230 -22.97 85.13 36.43
N GLN A 231 -22.03 84.21 36.55
CA GLN A 231 -21.31 83.93 37.80
C GLN A 231 -20.48 85.14 38.22
N ALA A 232 -19.76 85.79 37.31
CA ALA A 232 -19.03 87.02 37.60
C ALA A 232 -19.99 88.17 38.03
N GLU A 233 -21.15 88.30 37.38
CA GLU A 233 -22.20 89.24 37.81
C GLU A 233 -22.74 88.90 39.20
N LEU A 234 -23.00 87.62 39.50
CA LEU A 234 -23.43 87.19 40.83
C LEU A 234 -22.33 87.35 41.89
N GLU A 235 -21.07 87.22 41.52
CA GLU A 235 -19.93 87.43 42.42
C GLU A 235 -19.75 88.92 42.74
N THR A 236 -19.88 89.80 41.75
CA THR A 236 -19.93 91.25 41.99
C THR A 236 -21.16 91.66 42.81
N LEU A 237 -22.34 91.06 42.55
CA LEU A 237 -23.53 91.26 43.40
C LEU A 237 -23.35 90.69 44.81
N ARG A 238 -22.66 89.56 44.97
CA ARG A 238 -22.28 89.01 46.27
C ARG A 238 -21.29 89.90 46.98
N GLU A 239 -20.33 90.53 46.30
CA GLU A 239 -19.43 91.52 46.90
C GLU A 239 -20.21 92.78 47.33
N VAL A 240 -21.18 93.22 46.53
CA VAL A 240 -22.10 94.32 46.88
C VAL A 240 -22.98 93.93 48.08
N MET A 241 -23.43 92.68 48.16
CA MET A 241 -24.20 92.13 49.28
C MET A 241 -23.33 91.76 50.50
N ALA A 242 -22.03 91.51 50.33
CA ALA A 242 -21.07 91.19 51.39
C ALA A 242 -20.70 92.41 52.27
N ASN A 243 -21.23 93.59 51.94
CA ASN A 243 -21.32 94.72 52.87
C ASN A 243 -22.40 94.52 53.97
N GLN A 244 -22.96 93.31 54.14
CA GLN A 244 -23.77 92.93 55.29
C GLN A 244 -23.55 91.44 55.66
N PRO A 245 -23.40 91.06 56.94
CA PRO A 245 -22.52 89.94 57.30
C PRO A 245 -23.20 88.57 57.55
N GLN A 246 -22.36 87.52 57.45
CA GLN A 246 -22.45 86.12 57.95
C GLN A 246 -23.37 85.14 57.17
N GLU A 247 -23.02 83.87 56.89
CA GLU A 247 -21.92 83.00 57.34
C GLU A 247 -21.76 81.73 56.45
N THR A 248 -20.51 81.27 56.41
CA THR A 248 -19.89 79.98 56.02
C THR A 248 -20.67 78.68 56.32
N THR A 249 -20.57 77.59 55.55
CA THR A 249 -19.56 76.49 55.66
C THR A 249 -19.91 75.37 54.64
N THR A 250 -19.05 74.94 53.71
CA THR A 250 -17.98 73.90 53.73
C THR A 250 -18.23 72.61 54.52
N ALA A 251 -18.27 71.45 53.85
CA ALA A 251 -17.37 70.31 54.10
C ALA A 251 -17.53 69.17 53.06
N LYS A 252 -16.38 68.61 52.66
CA LYS A 252 -16.15 67.42 51.82
C LYS A 252 -16.09 66.15 52.69
N THR A 253 -16.34 64.95 52.13
CA THR A 253 -15.35 63.81 51.99
C THR A 253 -16.01 62.44 51.73
N THR A 254 -15.72 61.87 50.55
CA THR A 254 -15.31 60.48 50.21
C THR A 254 -15.61 59.31 51.17
N HIS A 255 -16.35 58.29 50.69
CA HIS A 255 -16.33 56.92 51.25
C HIS A 255 -16.69 55.84 50.21
N GLU A 256 -15.79 55.58 49.25
CA GLU A 256 -15.89 54.46 48.31
C GLU A 256 -15.26 53.20 48.93
N ASN A 257 -16.06 52.22 49.35
CA ASN A 257 -15.69 50.79 49.50
C ASN A 257 -16.81 49.86 50.05
N TYR A 258 -18.05 50.33 50.23
CA TYR A 258 -19.14 49.50 50.76
C TYR A 258 -20.01 48.80 49.68
N THR A 259 -19.86 49.16 48.41
CA THR A 259 -20.80 48.77 47.34
C THR A 259 -20.57 47.35 46.80
N LEU A 260 -19.34 46.84 46.83
CA LEU A 260 -18.98 45.55 46.24
C LEU A 260 -19.38 44.35 47.13
N ARG A 261 -19.37 44.55 48.47
CA ARG A 261 -19.83 43.54 49.45
C ARG A 261 -21.35 43.36 49.43
N ALA A 262 -22.09 44.45 49.23
CA ALA A 262 -23.56 44.44 49.17
C ALA A 262 -24.10 43.75 47.89
N GLN A 263 -23.33 43.71 46.81
CA GLN A 263 -23.75 43.05 45.56
C GLN A 263 -23.62 41.52 45.61
N LEU A 264 -22.62 40.98 46.31
CA LEU A 264 -22.49 39.52 46.51
C LEU A 264 -23.59 38.96 47.42
N ASP A 265 -23.99 39.70 48.46
CA ASP A 265 -25.06 39.28 49.38
C ASP A 265 -26.45 39.31 48.71
N MET A 266 -26.64 40.15 47.67
CA MET A 266 -27.88 40.23 46.87
C MET A 266 -28.07 39.05 45.91
N ALA A 267 -27.00 38.48 45.36
CA ALA A 267 -27.09 37.32 44.45
C ALA A 267 -27.51 36.05 45.21
N THR A 268 -27.07 35.92 46.46
CA THR A 268 -27.41 34.82 47.37
C THR A 268 -28.91 34.81 47.73
N LEU A 269 -29.58 35.97 47.67
CA LEU A 269 -31.00 36.15 47.98
C LEU A 269 -31.94 35.81 46.81
N LEU A 270 -31.44 35.68 45.57
CA LEU A 270 -32.27 35.50 44.36
C LEU A 270 -32.42 34.06 43.85
N GLY A 271 -31.89 33.06 44.59
CA GLY A 271 -32.36 31.66 44.48
C GLY A 271 -32.17 30.97 43.13
N VAL A 272 -30.97 31.04 42.53
CA VAL A 272 -30.57 30.23 41.37
C VAL A 272 -30.02 28.87 41.83
N PRO A 273 -30.50 27.72 41.31
CA PRO A 273 -29.76 26.46 41.40
C PRO A 273 -29.01 26.19 40.09
N GLN A 274 -27.68 26.11 40.16
CA GLN A 274 -26.85 25.37 39.21
C GLN A 274 -25.83 24.49 39.94
N PRO A 275 -25.39 23.39 39.29
CA PRO A 275 -24.84 22.22 39.96
C PRO A 275 -23.32 22.26 40.11
N VAL A 276 -22.84 21.66 41.20
CA VAL A 276 -21.47 21.20 41.44
C VAL A 276 -20.40 22.30 41.34
N GLU A 277 -20.10 22.90 42.50
CA GLU A 277 -18.85 23.64 42.70
C GLU A 277 -17.66 22.68 42.58
N VAL A 278 -16.96 22.73 41.44
CA VAL A 278 -15.55 22.34 41.40
C VAL A 278 -14.77 23.51 41.97
N SER A 279 -14.09 23.29 43.10
CA SER A 279 -13.24 24.27 43.78
C SER A 279 -12.35 25.04 42.78
N PRO A 280 -12.47 26.37 42.62
CA PRO A 280 -11.73 27.14 41.62
C PRO A 280 -10.36 27.58 42.16
N ASN A 281 -9.67 26.70 42.87
CA ASN A 281 -8.35 27.00 43.41
C ASN A 281 -7.33 25.91 43.05
N ILE A 282 -7.32 25.55 41.76
CA ILE A 282 -6.10 25.03 41.15
C ILE A 282 -5.20 26.27 41.05
N GLN A 283 -4.28 26.45 42.00
CA GLN A 283 -3.20 27.41 41.85
C GLN A 283 -2.51 27.10 40.53
N LYS A 284 -2.75 27.92 39.50
CA LYS A 284 -1.99 27.88 38.24
C LYS A 284 -0.54 28.12 38.64
N ASP A 285 0.29 27.09 38.48
CA ASP A 285 1.72 27.22 38.74
C ASP A 285 2.27 28.27 37.78
N GLY A 286 2.59 29.45 38.32
CA GLY A 286 3.03 30.59 37.52
C GLY A 286 4.29 30.30 36.71
N LEU A 287 5.11 29.32 37.15
CA LEU A 287 6.29 28.87 36.41
C LEU A 287 5.88 28.04 35.18
N LEU A 288 4.92 27.12 35.32
CA LEU A 288 4.42 26.34 34.18
C LEU A 288 3.69 27.21 33.16
N LEU A 289 2.94 28.22 33.62
CA LEU A 289 2.30 29.19 32.74
C LEU A 289 3.34 30.02 31.96
N GLN A 290 4.44 30.41 32.61
CA GLN A 290 5.54 31.13 31.97
C GLN A 290 6.29 30.26 30.95
N GLU A 291 6.55 29.00 31.27
CA GLU A 291 7.13 28.03 30.32
C GLU A 291 6.21 27.79 29.13
N PHE A 292 4.90 27.74 29.36
CA PHE A 292 3.89 27.61 28.32
C PHE A 292 3.83 28.86 27.43
N ASP A 293 3.83 30.08 27.98
CA ASP A 293 3.91 31.33 27.20
C ASP A 293 5.17 31.37 26.31
N ALA A 294 6.32 30.99 26.85
CA ALA A 294 7.56 30.89 26.07
C ALA A 294 7.46 29.85 24.94
N PHE A 295 6.76 28.73 25.19
CA PHE A 295 6.46 27.74 24.17
C PHE A 295 5.53 28.29 23.08
N ILE A 296 4.46 28.99 23.44
CA ILE A 296 3.50 29.59 22.49
C ILE A 296 4.20 30.55 21.52
N ARG A 297 5.07 31.42 22.03
CA ARG A 297 5.89 32.33 21.20
C ARG A 297 6.83 31.57 20.26
N SER A 298 7.42 30.48 20.73
CA SER A 298 8.28 29.62 19.93
C SER A 298 7.51 28.81 18.88
N LEU A 299 6.26 28.43 19.20
CA LEU A 299 5.36 27.69 18.33
C LEU A 299 4.93 28.54 17.13
N GLU A 300 4.71 29.85 17.33
CA GLU A 300 4.32 30.79 16.27
C GLU A 300 5.33 30.76 15.11
N ILE A 301 6.62 30.87 15.40
CA ILE A 301 7.70 30.91 14.39
C ILE A 301 8.11 29.53 13.86
N THR A 302 7.83 28.45 14.59
CA THR A 302 8.30 27.10 14.23
C THR A 302 7.32 26.40 13.29
N SER A 303 7.80 25.84 12.17
CA SER A 303 6.95 25.05 11.27
C SER A 303 6.46 23.75 11.93
N MET A 304 5.26 23.28 11.57
CA MET A 304 4.69 22.05 12.15
C MET A 304 5.62 20.83 12.07
N ALA A 305 6.39 20.70 11.00
CA ALA A 305 7.35 19.60 10.82
C ALA A 305 8.48 19.60 11.89
N LYS A 306 8.80 20.77 12.45
CA LYS A 306 9.85 20.95 13.47
C LYS A 306 9.30 21.17 14.88
N VAL A 307 7.99 21.14 15.10
CA VAL A 307 7.38 21.41 16.42
C VAL A 307 7.90 20.45 17.49
N ASN A 308 8.10 19.18 17.16
CA ASN A 308 8.67 18.18 18.08
C ASN A 308 10.14 18.46 18.48
N SER A 309 10.82 19.41 17.84
CA SER A 309 12.19 19.80 18.22
C SER A 309 12.24 20.83 19.34
N LEU A 310 11.11 21.50 19.65
CA LEU A 310 11.01 22.50 20.71
C LEU A 310 11.24 21.86 22.09
N PRO A 311 11.92 22.53 23.04
CA PRO A 311 12.21 21.98 24.37
C PRO A 311 10.96 21.53 25.13
N PHE A 312 9.92 22.38 25.14
CA PHE A 312 8.63 22.07 25.76
C PHE A 312 8.01 20.81 25.15
N MET A 313 7.97 20.72 23.81
CA MET A 313 7.45 19.54 23.13
C MET A 313 8.26 18.27 23.41
N LYS A 314 9.58 18.35 23.51
CA LYS A 314 10.42 17.19 23.89
C LYS A 314 10.05 16.67 25.27
N TYR A 315 9.74 17.57 26.21
CA TYR A 315 9.26 17.19 27.53
C TYR A 315 7.91 16.45 27.42
N ILE A 316 6.92 17.03 26.75
CA ILE A 316 5.58 16.41 26.55
C ILE A 316 5.68 15.06 25.82
N ILE A 317 6.56 14.97 24.83
CA ILE A 317 6.81 13.73 24.10
C ILE A 317 7.27 12.65 25.09
N LYS A 318 8.20 12.97 25.98
CA LYS A 318 8.74 12.01 26.95
C LYS A 318 7.78 11.71 28.11
N SER A 319 7.05 12.70 28.62
CA SER A 319 6.17 12.55 29.79
C SER A 319 4.84 11.90 29.46
N ASP A 320 4.24 12.25 28.32
CA ASP A 320 2.86 11.93 27.99
C ASP A 320 2.74 11.09 26.71
N ILE A 321 3.29 11.57 25.59
CA ILE A 321 3.04 10.97 24.26
C ILE A 321 3.73 9.61 24.11
N GLU A 322 5.02 9.50 24.42
CA GLU A 322 5.77 8.24 24.32
C GLU A 322 5.14 7.15 25.20
N PRO A 323 4.83 7.39 26.50
CA PRO A 323 4.09 6.43 27.30
C PRO A 323 2.72 6.08 26.72
N CYS A 324 2.01 7.05 26.15
CA CYS A 324 0.70 6.83 25.53
C CYS A 324 0.81 5.97 24.25
N LEU A 325 1.86 6.11 23.45
CA LEU A 325 2.10 5.36 22.21
C LEU A 325 3.07 4.17 22.36
N LYS A 326 3.44 3.80 23.58
CA LYS A 326 4.28 2.63 23.84
C LYS A 326 3.43 1.37 23.82
N PHE A 327 3.46 0.68 22.69
CA PHE A 327 2.79 -0.60 22.47
C PHE A 327 3.81 -1.74 22.42
N GLY A 328 3.36 -2.98 22.58
CA GLY A 328 4.26 -4.14 22.55
C GLY A 328 4.89 -4.38 21.18
N LYS A 329 4.10 -4.32 20.10
CA LYS A 329 4.52 -4.66 18.73
C LYS A 329 4.73 -3.47 17.79
N ALA A 330 4.08 -2.33 18.03
CA ALA A 330 4.12 -1.15 17.15
C ALA A 330 5.25 -0.17 17.50
N THR A 331 5.88 0.43 16.49
CA THR A 331 6.95 1.41 16.69
C THR A 331 6.38 2.80 17.01
N THR A 332 6.50 3.21 18.28
CA THR A 332 6.12 4.54 18.80
C THR A 332 6.55 5.69 17.88
N LYS A 333 7.77 5.60 17.32
CA LYS A 333 8.31 6.60 16.39
C LYS A 333 7.52 6.71 15.09
N ARG A 334 7.12 5.58 14.48
CA ARG A 334 6.35 5.57 13.23
C ARG A 334 4.96 6.15 13.42
N LEU A 335 4.30 5.80 14.53
CA LEU A 335 3.01 6.39 14.90
C LEU A 335 3.14 7.89 15.12
N LEU A 336 4.15 8.33 15.85
CA LEU A 336 4.39 9.75 16.09
C LEU A 336 4.62 10.54 14.80
N GLU A 337 5.43 10.00 13.88
CA GLU A 337 5.66 10.59 12.56
C GLU A 337 4.36 10.66 11.75
N ALA A 338 3.58 9.57 11.70
CA ALA A 338 2.30 9.51 10.98
C ALA A 338 1.25 10.47 11.54
N ILE A 339 1.18 10.62 12.87
CA ILE A 339 0.28 11.58 13.54
C ILE A 339 0.72 13.00 13.19
N LEU A 340 2.02 13.29 13.23
CA LEU A 340 2.55 14.62 12.90
C LEU A 340 2.26 15.00 11.44
N SER A 341 2.42 14.06 10.50
CA SER A 341 2.14 14.23 9.06
C SER A 341 0.66 14.13 8.67
N LYS A 342 -0.25 13.87 9.62
CA LYS A 342 -1.69 13.63 9.36
C LYS A 342 -1.96 12.45 8.42
N THR A 343 -1.14 11.41 8.47
CA THR A 343 -1.33 10.18 7.67
C THR A 343 -1.81 9.00 8.50
N CYS A 344 -1.92 9.16 9.82
CA CYS A 344 -2.55 8.19 10.71
C CYS A 344 -4.08 8.29 10.59
N LEU A 345 -4.72 7.22 10.11
CA LEU A 345 -6.16 7.12 9.96
C LEU A 345 -6.67 5.97 10.82
N ILE A 346 -7.74 6.22 11.57
CA ILE A 346 -8.41 5.27 12.45
C ILE A 346 -9.90 5.33 12.13
N GLU A 347 -10.52 4.18 11.94
CA GLU A 347 -11.95 4.07 11.68
C GLU A 347 -12.49 2.76 12.27
N GLU A 348 -13.81 2.72 12.42
CA GLU A 348 -14.50 1.49 12.78
C GLU A 348 -14.25 0.42 11.72
N CYS A 349 -14.05 -0.81 12.18
CA CYS A 349 -13.76 -1.90 11.28
C CYS A 349 -15.05 -2.40 10.61
N PRO A 350 -15.19 -2.33 9.28
CA PRO A 350 -16.35 -2.91 8.59
C PRO A 350 -16.38 -4.42 8.78
N GLN A 351 -17.58 -4.99 8.92
CA GLN A 351 -17.73 -6.44 9.13
C GLN A 351 -17.13 -7.27 7.99
N GLU A 352 -17.28 -6.81 6.75
CA GLU A 352 -16.65 -7.44 5.57
C GLU A 352 -15.12 -7.58 5.71
N PHE A 353 -14.47 -6.63 6.39
CA PHE A 353 -13.03 -6.66 6.62
C PHE A 353 -12.65 -7.69 7.69
N ILE A 354 -13.50 -7.85 8.71
CA ILE A 354 -13.34 -8.86 9.76
C ILE A 354 -13.46 -10.26 9.15
N ASP A 355 -14.47 -10.47 8.32
CA ASP A 355 -14.70 -11.73 7.61
C ASP A 355 -13.54 -12.06 6.66
N MET A 356 -13.07 -11.09 5.88
CA MET A 356 -11.89 -11.24 5.01
C MET A 356 -10.65 -11.65 5.81
N LYS A 357 -10.43 -11.11 7.02
CA LYS A 357 -9.28 -11.47 7.86
C LYS A 357 -9.40 -12.87 8.45
N LYS A 358 -10.61 -13.38 8.68
CA LYS A 358 -10.85 -14.76 9.11
C LYS A 358 -10.63 -15.76 7.97
N GLU A 359 -11.06 -15.43 6.75
CA GLU A 359 -10.93 -16.33 5.60
C GLU A 359 -9.48 -16.45 5.07
N GLN A 360 -8.55 -15.62 5.53
CA GLN A 360 -7.14 -15.74 5.16
C GLN A 360 -6.55 -17.06 5.67
N PRO A 361 -6.02 -17.93 4.78
CA PRO A 361 -5.37 -19.16 5.20
C PRO A 361 -4.12 -18.85 6.03
N PRO A 362 -3.74 -19.69 7.02
CA PRO A 362 -2.52 -19.50 7.79
C PRO A 362 -1.33 -19.51 6.83
N ILE A 363 -0.76 -18.32 6.59
CA ILE A 363 0.35 -18.14 5.66
C ILE A 363 1.59 -18.85 6.21
N LYS A 364 1.94 -20.00 5.64
CA LYS A 364 3.30 -20.57 5.74
C LYS A 364 4.22 -19.80 4.78
N SER A 365 4.66 -18.60 5.14
CA SER A 365 5.61 -17.85 4.32
C SER A 365 7.05 -18.22 4.66
N LYS A 366 7.80 -18.65 3.64
CA LYS A 366 9.28 -18.62 3.64
C LYS A 366 9.74 -17.16 3.72
N PRO A 367 10.81 -16.82 4.46
CA PRO A 367 11.15 -15.44 4.72
C PRO A 367 11.87 -14.84 3.51
N LYS A 368 11.24 -13.88 2.83
CA LYS A 368 11.95 -12.85 2.07
C LYS A 368 11.45 -11.49 2.57
N SER A 369 12.41 -10.63 2.91
CA SER A 369 12.27 -9.30 3.52
C SER A 369 11.99 -9.28 5.04
N ARG A 370 13.07 -9.30 5.84
CA ARG A 370 13.03 -9.00 7.28
C ARG A 370 13.27 -7.50 7.49
N LEU A 371 12.19 -6.73 7.65
CA LEU A 371 12.14 -5.52 8.48
C LEU A 371 11.27 -5.72 9.74
N TRP A 372 10.80 -6.95 9.97
CA TRP A 372 10.13 -7.35 11.20
C TRP A 372 10.78 -8.65 11.68
N GLY A 373 11.69 -8.52 12.65
CA GLY A 373 12.25 -9.63 13.39
C GLY A 373 11.64 -9.68 14.79
N PHE A 374 11.26 -10.88 15.23
CA PHE A 374 11.65 -11.55 16.48
C PHE A 374 10.60 -12.65 16.75
N SER A 375 11.01 -13.91 16.68
CA SER A 375 11.44 -14.77 17.79
C SER A 375 10.27 -15.51 18.43
N SER A 376 10.17 -16.79 18.09
CA SER A 376 9.45 -17.79 18.88
C SER A 376 10.45 -18.89 19.25
N SER A 377 10.65 -19.07 20.56
CA SER A 377 11.23 -20.31 21.11
C SER A 377 10.26 -21.47 20.88
N PRO A 378 10.77 -22.72 20.80
CA PRO A 378 10.00 -23.85 20.31
C PRO A 378 9.36 -24.60 21.48
N MET A 379 8.05 -24.83 21.46
CA MET A 379 7.53 -26.08 22.03
C MET A 379 6.11 -26.42 21.56
N GLN A 380 6.00 -27.69 21.19
CA GLN A 380 4.84 -28.57 21.14
C GLN A 380 3.73 -28.30 20.11
N GLN A 381 3.89 -29.08 19.04
CA GLN A 381 2.84 -29.70 18.24
C GLN A 381 1.65 -30.13 19.11
N ASN A 382 0.46 -29.62 18.79
CA ASN A 382 -0.74 -30.44 18.82
C ASN A 382 -1.73 -29.93 17.77
N GLU A 383 -2.13 -30.84 16.88
CA GLU A 383 -3.10 -30.62 15.81
C GLU A 383 -4.51 -30.52 16.41
N SER A 384 -5.08 -29.32 16.38
CA SER A 384 -6.51 -29.10 16.32
C SER A 384 -6.73 -27.77 15.60
N ALA A 385 -7.59 -27.75 14.58
CA ALA A 385 -7.88 -26.56 13.78
C ALA A 385 -8.63 -25.54 14.65
N THR A 386 -7.88 -24.69 15.34
CA THR A 386 -8.43 -23.52 16.03
C THR A 386 -8.84 -22.46 15.02
N PRO A 387 -9.99 -21.78 15.21
CA PRO A 387 -10.41 -20.69 14.35
C PRO A 387 -9.33 -19.59 14.28
N PRO A 388 -9.29 -18.79 13.20
CA PRO A 388 -8.36 -17.69 13.06
C PRO A 388 -8.57 -16.68 14.19
N ILE A 389 -7.63 -16.63 15.13
CA ILE A 389 -7.67 -15.71 16.27
C ILE A 389 -7.33 -14.31 15.74
N LEU A 390 -8.33 -13.42 15.72
CA LEU A 390 -8.12 -12.00 15.45
C LEU A 390 -7.38 -11.41 16.64
N SER A 391 -6.35 -10.60 16.37
CA SER A 391 -5.56 -9.98 17.44
C SER A 391 -5.22 -8.53 17.11
N CYS A 392 -5.14 -7.72 18.15
CA CYS A 392 -4.76 -6.33 18.06
C CYS A 392 -3.31 -6.20 17.59
N SER A 393 -3.08 -5.43 16.53
CA SER A 393 -1.77 -5.29 15.89
C SER A 393 -0.77 -4.48 16.74
N THR A 394 -1.24 -3.70 17.71
CA THR A 394 -0.41 -2.88 18.60
C THR A 394 -0.06 -3.64 19.90
N CYS A 395 -1.06 -4.05 20.68
CA CYS A 395 -0.86 -4.71 21.97
C CYS A 395 -0.79 -6.24 21.89
N GLY A 396 -1.32 -6.85 20.83
CA GLY A 396 -1.35 -8.31 20.67
C GLY A 396 -2.50 -9.02 21.41
N LYS A 397 -3.39 -8.29 22.09
CA LYS A 397 -4.58 -8.86 22.75
C LYS A 397 -5.48 -9.53 21.70
N GLU A 398 -6.01 -10.70 22.03
CA GLU A 398 -7.02 -11.38 21.21
C GLU A 398 -8.32 -10.55 21.20
N LEU A 399 -8.93 -10.44 20.03
CA LEU A 399 -10.15 -9.68 19.80
C LEU A 399 -11.30 -10.68 19.72
N GLU A 400 -12.16 -10.69 20.73
CA GLU A 400 -13.35 -11.53 20.77
C GLU A 400 -14.52 -10.85 20.06
N GLU A 401 -15.35 -11.62 19.37
CA GLU A 401 -16.56 -11.11 18.74
C GLU A 401 -17.65 -10.90 19.78
N GLY A 402 -18.11 -9.65 19.91
CA GLY A 402 -19.27 -9.30 20.75
C GLY A 402 -18.96 -8.50 22.00
N GLU A 403 -17.69 -8.28 22.37
CA GLU A 403 -17.35 -7.53 23.60
C GLU A 403 -16.77 -6.12 23.40
N ASP A 404 -16.48 -5.64 22.20
CA ASP A 404 -16.19 -4.23 21.92
C ASP A 404 -16.18 -4.00 20.39
N GLN A 405 -16.53 -2.79 19.94
CA GLN A 405 -16.40 -2.41 18.52
C GLN A 405 -14.92 -2.52 18.10
N MET A 406 -14.63 -3.32 17.07
CA MET A 406 -13.27 -3.47 16.55
C MET A 406 -12.91 -2.25 15.68
N TRP A 407 -11.65 -1.82 15.76
CA TRP A 407 -11.15 -0.68 15.00
C TRP A 407 -10.06 -1.11 14.04
N ARG A 408 -9.87 -0.34 12.97
CA ARG A 408 -8.73 -0.50 12.08
C ARG A 408 -7.97 0.80 11.94
N PHE A 409 -6.66 0.70 11.76
CA PHE A 409 -5.80 1.85 11.53
C PHE A 409 -4.76 1.61 10.45
N ARG A 410 -4.26 2.70 9.87
CA ARG A 410 -3.10 2.72 8.98
C ARG A 410 -2.25 3.96 9.24
N THR A 411 -0.93 3.86 9.04
CA THR A 411 0.01 4.99 9.27
C THR A 411 0.35 5.77 8.00
N SER A 412 -0.01 5.23 6.83
CA SER A 412 0.19 5.82 5.50
C SER A 412 -0.94 5.40 4.58
N TYR A 413 -1.22 6.19 3.54
CA TYR A 413 -2.18 5.82 2.49
C TYR A 413 -1.79 4.54 1.73
N PHE A 414 -0.49 4.23 1.71
CA PHE A 414 0.06 3.03 1.07
C PHE A 414 0.18 1.82 2.00
N ASP A 415 -0.08 2.00 3.30
CA ASP A 415 -0.04 0.90 4.27
C ASP A 415 -1.36 0.11 4.24
N GLU A 416 -1.27 -1.19 4.48
CA GLU A 416 -2.44 -2.02 4.72
C GLU A 416 -3.11 -1.68 6.05
N TRP A 417 -4.44 -1.88 6.11
CA TRP A 417 -5.20 -1.73 7.35
C TRP A 417 -4.84 -2.81 8.37
N ALA A 418 -4.59 -2.38 9.60
CA ALA A 418 -4.27 -3.22 10.73
C ALA A 418 -5.36 -3.13 11.80
N LEU A 419 -5.77 -4.27 12.37
CA LEU A 419 -6.79 -4.33 13.42
C LEU A 419 -6.23 -3.85 14.76
N ILE A 420 -7.03 -3.10 15.53
CA ILE A 420 -6.72 -2.66 16.90
C ILE A 420 -7.95 -2.75 17.81
N ASP A 421 -7.71 -2.90 19.11
CA ASP A 421 -8.74 -2.84 20.16
C ASP A 421 -9.13 -1.39 20.49
N GLY A 422 -10.29 -1.22 21.14
CA GLY A 422 -10.77 0.10 21.61
C GLY A 422 -9.77 0.80 22.54
N TYR A 423 -9.09 0.03 23.39
CA TYR A 423 -8.07 0.56 24.29
C TYR A 423 -6.87 1.18 23.56
N CYS A 424 -6.30 0.50 22.55
CA CYS A 424 -5.22 1.10 21.77
C CYS A 424 -5.72 2.23 20.88
N ARG A 425 -6.95 2.15 20.36
CA ARG A 425 -7.60 3.24 19.62
C ARG A 425 -7.67 4.52 20.46
N ASP A 426 -8.13 4.44 21.71
CA ASP A 426 -8.26 5.60 22.60
C ASP A 426 -6.91 6.24 22.93
N ARG A 427 -5.88 5.41 23.14
CA ARG A 427 -4.51 5.89 23.34
C ARG A 427 -4.01 6.66 22.13
N ILE A 428 -4.14 6.11 20.93
CA ILE A 428 -3.71 6.80 19.70
C ILE A 428 -4.53 8.07 19.48
N ASN A 429 -5.86 8.00 19.64
CA ASN A 429 -6.76 9.15 19.46
C ASN A 429 -6.51 10.27 20.45
N SER A 430 -6.13 9.98 21.70
CA SER A 430 -5.78 11.02 22.67
C SER A 430 -4.56 11.84 22.22
N VAL A 431 -3.57 11.20 21.59
CA VAL A 431 -2.40 11.89 21.01
C VAL A 431 -2.77 12.62 19.72
N VAL A 432 -3.61 12.03 18.87
CA VAL A 432 -4.13 12.69 17.65
C VAL A 432 -4.91 13.96 18.03
N ALA A 433 -5.74 13.92 19.07
CA ALA A 433 -6.48 15.07 19.58
C ALA A 433 -5.52 16.18 20.04
N PHE A 434 -4.46 15.84 20.77
CA PHE A 434 -3.43 16.79 21.17
C PHE A 434 -2.75 17.48 19.96
N TYR A 435 -2.31 16.72 18.96
CA TYR A 435 -1.69 17.31 17.76
C TYR A 435 -2.69 18.07 16.87
N THR A 436 -3.97 17.71 16.89
CA THR A 436 -5.03 18.46 16.21
C THR A 436 -5.27 19.80 16.88
N TRP A 437 -5.37 19.82 18.21
CA TRP A 437 -5.41 21.05 18.99
C TRP A 437 -4.17 21.91 18.76
N LEU A 438 -2.97 21.33 18.80
CA LEU A 438 -1.72 22.07 18.60
C LEU A 438 -1.64 22.78 17.24
N ARG A 439 -2.21 22.17 16.19
CA ARG A 439 -2.34 22.80 14.87
C ARG A 439 -3.36 23.93 14.87
N ARG A 440 -4.51 23.75 15.53
CA ARG A 440 -5.52 24.80 15.67
C ARG A 440 -4.96 25.99 16.43
N LEU A 441 -4.27 25.73 17.55
CA LEU A 441 -3.58 26.74 18.35
C LEU A 441 -2.60 27.54 17.48
N LYS A 442 -1.76 26.86 16.68
CA LYS A 442 -0.85 27.53 15.74
C LYS A 442 -1.57 28.38 14.69
N MET A 443 -2.73 27.96 14.20
CA MET A 443 -3.52 28.74 13.24
C MET A 443 -4.26 29.92 13.90
N GLN A 444 -4.72 29.75 15.13
CA GLN A 444 -5.45 30.75 15.90
C GLN A 444 -4.55 31.78 16.56
N LEU A 445 -3.25 31.51 16.70
CA LEU A 445 -2.25 32.45 17.21
C LEU A 445 -2.19 33.79 16.45
N THR A 446 -2.66 33.83 15.19
CA THR A 446 -2.81 35.06 14.40
C THR A 446 -4.04 35.90 14.81
N SER A 447 -4.96 35.35 15.60
CA SER A 447 -6.14 36.00 16.19
C SER A 447 -6.09 35.88 17.72
N LYS A 448 -5.80 36.97 18.44
CA LYS A 448 -5.71 37.07 19.94
C LYS A 448 -6.25 35.84 20.69
N THR A 449 -5.40 34.83 20.90
CA THR A 449 -5.74 33.65 21.70
C THR A 449 -5.55 34.01 23.17
N ASP A 450 -6.54 33.69 24.02
CA ASP A 450 -6.39 33.84 25.46
C ASP A 450 -5.42 32.77 25.99
N LEU A 451 -4.36 33.20 26.68
CA LEU A 451 -3.31 32.32 27.18
C LEU A 451 -3.88 31.32 28.20
N ASP A 452 -4.84 31.78 29.00
CA ASP A 452 -5.48 30.97 30.04
C ASP A 452 -6.33 29.85 29.44
N GLU A 453 -7.15 30.15 28.44
CA GLU A 453 -7.97 29.17 27.72
C GLU A 453 -7.09 28.12 27.00
N ALA A 454 -5.99 28.57 26.37
CA ALA A 454 -5.05 27.67 25.72
C ALA A 454 -4.36 26.73 26.72
N TYR A 455 -4.00 27.23 27.91
CA TYR A 455 -3.38 26.42 28.96
C TYR A 455 -4.36 25.42 29.59
N GLU A 456 -5.61 25.81 29.78
CA GLU A 456 -6.68 24.93 30.27
C GLU A 456 -6.94 23.78 29.29
N GLU A 457 -7.06 24.06 28.00
CA GLU A 457 -7.18 23.01 26.98
C GLU A 457 -5.95 22.11 26.90
N PHE A 458 -4.74 22.67 27.05
CA PHE A 458 -3.51 21.91 27.12
C PHE A 458 -3.52 20.90 28.28
N THR A 459 -3.84 21.35 29.49
CA THR A 459 -3.89 20.48 30.68
C THR A 459 -5.00 19.43 30.58
N ARG A 460 -6.15 19.78 29.98
CA ARG A 460 -7.24 18.84 29.66
C ARG A 460 -6.76 17.72 28.73
N LEU A 461 -5.98 18.04 27.69
CA LEU A 461 -5.44 17.06 26.74
C LEU A 461 -4.36 16.17 27.35
N GLN A 462 -3.52 16.70 28.25
CA GLN A 462 -2.59 15.87 29.03
C GLN A 462 -3.34 14.87 29.91
N LEU A 463 -4.38 15.32 30.60
CA LEU A 463 -5.23 14.45 31.39
C LEU A 463 -5.90 13.37 30.51
N GLN A 464 -6.39 13.72 29.32
CA GLN A 464 -6.95 12.76 28.38
C GLN A 464 -5.93 11.67 27.96
N MET A 465 -4.68 12.04 27.68
CA MET A 465 -3.60 11.09 27.39
C MET A 465 -3.23 10.21 28.59
N LEU A 466 -3.27 10.77 29.80
CA LEU A 466 -3.06 10.02 31.04
C LEU A 466 -4.17 8.99 31.27
N LEU A 467 -5.43 9.39 31.12
CA LEU A 467 -6.61 8.56 31.32
C LEU A 467 -6.70 7.44 30.28
N SER A 468 -6.39 7.73 29.00
CA SER A 468 -6.33 6.72 27.94
C SER A 468 -5.25 5.68 28.23
N ARG A 469 -4.10 6.09 28.78
CA ARG A 469 -3.02 5.19 29.20
C ARG A 469 -3.40 4.30 30.39
N MET A 470 -4.31 4.75 31.26
CA MET A 470 -4.79 3.94 32.39
C MET A 470 -6.00 3.07 32.04
N GLY A 471 -6.58 3.23 30.85
CA GLY A 471 -7.80 2.54 30.44
C GLY A 471 -9.07 3.06 31.11
N ALA A 472 -9.00 4.24 31.75
CA ALA A 472 -10.11 4.85 32.47
C ALA A 472 -10.93 5.84 31.62
N LEU A 473 -10.48 6.14 30.40
CA LEU A 473 -11.11 7.15 29.54
C LEU A 473 -12.57 6.80 29.16
N PRO A 474 -12.91 5.57 28.73
CA PRO A 474 -14.30 5.21 28.43
C PRO A 474 -15.22 5.31 29.65
N CYS A 475 -14.76 4.88 30.82
CA CYS A 475 -15.53 4.94 32.06
C CYS A 475 -15.90 6.37 32.44
N LEU A 476 -14.95 7.30 32.33
CA LEU A 476 -15.20 8.71 32.64
C LEU A 476 -16.15 9.35 31.63
N LEU A 477 -15.93 9.11 30.34
CA LEU A 477 -16.78 9.67 29.29
C LEU A 477 -18.22 9.18 29.38
N ASN A 478 -18.43 7.89 29.67
CA ASN A 478 -19.75 7.33 29.96
C ASN A 478 -20.39 7.94 31.22
N THR A 479 -19.60 8.23 32.25
CA THR A 479 -20.09 8.88 33.48
C THR A 479 -20.60 10.30 33.20
N PHE A 480 -20.05 10.97 32.18
CA PHE A 480 -20.46 12.31 31.75
C PHE A 480 -21.39 12.31 30.52
N GLY A 481 -21.78 11.15 30.00
CA GLY A 481 -22.65 11.04 28.82
C GLY A 481 -22.04 11.59 27.52
N LEU A 482 -20.71 11.58 27.40
CA LEU A 482 -19.99 12.08 26.23
C LEU A 482 -19.50 10.90 25.39
N GLU A 483 -19.97 10.79 24.13
CA GLU A 483 -19.44 9.80 23.18
C GLU A 483 -18.17 10.33 22.50
N LEU A 484 -17.14 9.48 22.38
CA LEU A 484 -15.97 9.74 21.54
C LEU A 484 -16.37 9.57 20.07
N GLN A 485 -16.69 10.68 19.39
CA GLN A 485 -16.78 10.71 17.91
C GLN A 485 -15.48 10.26 17.25
#